data_AF-A0A023PZL8-F1
#
_entry.id   AF-A0A023PZL8-F1
#
_cell.length_a   1.000
_cell.length_b   1.000
_cell.length_c   1.000
_cell.angle_alpha   90.00
_cell.angle_beta   90.00
_cell.angle_gamma   90.00
#
_symmetry.space_group_name_H-M   'P 1'
#
loop_
_entity.id
_entity.type
_entity.pdbx_description
1 polymer ?
#
loop_
_entity_poly.entity_id
_entity_poly.type
_entity_poly.pdbx_seq_one_letter_code
_entity_poly.pdbx_strand_id
1 'polypeptide(L)' 'MGLIGHDDKILLQQDACYDQSNFLVNCPAPLFMLETCALARGVLPLDSITLIDDLSWVDLIANSDKSTTW' A
#
# COMPACT_ATOMS: atom_id res chain seq x y z
N MET A 1 -9.70 6.23 14.24
CA MET A 1 -9.27 6.08 12.84
C MET A 1 -10.22 6.85 11.96
N GLY A 2 -9.95 8.12 11.69
CA GLY A 2 -10.92 9.03 11.05
C GLY A 2 -10.45 9.66 9.75
N LEU A 3 -9.53 9.01 9.01
CA LEU A 3 -8.95 9.55 7.78
C LEU A 3 -8.87 8.55 6.61
N ILE A 4 -9.16 7.26 6.85
CA ILE A 4 -9.12 6.20 5.83
C ILE A 4 -10.53 5.62 5.74
N GLY A 5 -11.20 5.84 4.62
CA GLY A 5 -12.47 5.22 4.24
C GLY A 5 -12.28 3.86 3.58
N HIS A 6 -13.36 3.13 3.35
CA HIS A 6 -13.33 1.80 2.71
C HIS A 6 -12.96 1.85 1.22
N ASP A 7 -13.26 2.96 0.54
CA ASP A 7 -12.98 3.15 -0.89
C ASP A 7 -11.59 3.74 -1.15
N ASP A 8 -10.86 4.11 -0.09
CA ASP A 8 -9.48 4.56 -0.21
C ASP A 8 -8.56 3.40 -0.62
N LYS A 9 -7.36 3.74 -1.11
CA LYS A 9 -6.33 2.77 -1.46
C LYS A 9 -5.07 3.10 -0.66
N ILE A 10 -4.53 2.12 0.05
CA ILE A 10 -3.34 2.31 0.87
C ILE A 10 -2.16 1.62 0.20
N LEU A 11 -1.11 2.39 -0.12
CA LEU A 11 0.13 1.89 -0.69
C LEU A 11 1.24 1.90 0.36
N LEU A 12 1.76 0.72 0.66
CA LEU A 12 2.97 0.53 1.45
C LEU A 12 4.20 0.66 0.54
N GLN A 13 5.04 1.62 0.86
CA GLN A 13 6.32 1.85 0.19
C GLN A 13 7.40 2.12 1.23
N GLN A 14 8.65 2.03 0.81
CA GLN A 14 9.79 2.21 1.70
C GLN A 14 9.65 1.35 2.97
N ASP A 15 9.97 1.89 4.14
CA ASP A 15 10.00 1.12 5.40
C ASP A 15 8.61 0.70 5.87
N ALA A 16 7.54 1.27 5.32
CA ALA A 16 6.17 0.84 5.62
C ALA A 16 5.90 -0.62 5.23
N CYS A 17 6.71 -1.21 4.34
CA CYS A 17 6.64 -2.63 4.02
C CYS A 17 6.81 -3.54 5.25
N TYR A 18 7.59 -3.12 6.27
CA TYR A 18 7.77 -3.91 7.50
C TYR A 18 6.52 -3.98 8.36
N ASP A 19 5.67 -2.94 8.31
CA ASP A 19 4.46 -2.82 9.13
C ASP A 19 3.21 -3.44 8.49
N GLN A 20 3.37 -4.18 7.39
CA GLN A 20 2.26 -4.74 6.62
C GLN A 20 1.22 -5.52 7.46
N SER A 21 1.65 -6.25 8.49
CA SER A 21 0.76 -6.98 9.39
C SER A 21 -0.12 -6.05 10.23
N ASN A 22 0.45 -4.93 10.67
CA ASN A 22 -0.27 -3.92 11.44
C ASN A 22 -1.30 -3.21 10.57
N PHE A 23 -0.93 -2.85 9.34
CA PHE A 23 -1.86 -2.27 8.37
C PHE A 23 -2.97 -3.24 8.01
N LEU A 24 -2.68 -4.53 7.81
CA LEU A 24 -3.70 -5.53 7.46
C LEU A 24 -4.80 -5.68 8.51
N VAL A 25 -4.45 -5.61 9.80
CA VAL A 25 -5.43 -5.73 10.90
C VAL A 25 -6.27 -4.46 11.07
N ASN A 26 -5.69 -3.30 10.76
CA ASN A 26 -6.20 -2.01 11.19
C ASN A 26 -6.75 -1.14 10.03
N CYS A 27 -6.45 -1.50 8.79
CA CYS A 27 -6.85 -0.72 7.62
C CYS A 27 -8.17 -1.26 7.03
N PRO A 28 -9.23 -0.44 6.93
CA PRO A 28 -10.49 -0.85 6.32
C PRO A 28 -10.46 -0.87 4.78
N ALA A 29 -9.40 -0.35 4.18
CA ALA A 29 -9.19 -0.19 2.75
C ALA A 29 -8.26 -1.27 2.16
N PRO A 30 -8.37 -1.57 0.86
CA PRO A 30 -7.45 -2.43 0.15
C PRO A 30 -5.99 -1.95 0.27
N LEU A 31 -5.11 -2.92 0.52
CA LEU A 31 -3.68 -2.71 0.73
C LEU A 31 -2.88 -3.12 -0.50
N PHE A 32 -2.01 -2.22 -0.91
CA PHE A 32 -1.04 -2.40 -1.97
C PHE A 32 0.36 -2.28 -1.38
N MET A 33 1.34 -2.94 -2.00
CA MET A 33 2.74 -2.79 -1.64
C MET A 33 3.58 -2.66 -2.90
N LEU A 34 4.50 -1.69 -2.90
CA LEU A 34 5.38 -1.48 -4.05
C LEU A 34 6.43 -2.61 -4.11
N GLU A 35 6.47 -3.31 -5.25
CA GLU A 35 7.31 -4.49 -5.47
C GLU A 35 8.80 -4.17 -5.27
N THR A 36 9.28 -3.07 -5.82
CA THR A 36 10.67 -2.63 -5.66
C THR A 36 11.05 -2.41 -4.20
N CYS A 37 10.12 -1.93 -3.38
CA CYS A 37 10.34 -1.72 -1.95
C CYS A 37 10.33 -3.03 -1.15
N ALA A 38 9.42 -3.95 -1.49
CA ALA A 38 9.35 -5.28 -0.89
C ALA A 38 10.64 -6.06 -1.16
N LEU A 39 11.08 -6.09 -2.42
CA LEU A 39 12.32 -6.73 -2.85
C LEU A 39 13.55 -6.12 -2.16
N ALA A 40 13.67 -4.80 -2.14
CA ALA A 40 14.80 -4.12 -1.50
C ALA A 40 14.90 -4.40 0.01
N ARG A 41 13.78 -4.72 0.66
CA ARG A 41 13.70 -4.99 2.11
C ARG A 41 13.70 -6.46 2.46
N GLY A 42 13.69 -7.35 1.47
CA GLY A 42 13.55 -8.79 1.67
C GLY A 42 12.22 -9.16 2.35
N VAL A 43 11.17 -8.39 2.10
CA VAL A 43 9.83 -8.59 2.67
C VAL A 43 8.95 -9.30 1.67
N LEU A 44 8.33 -10.40 2.08
CA LEU A 44 7.29 -11.07 1.31
C LEU A 44 5.93 -10.46 1.67
N PRO A 45 5.09 -10.10 0.69
CA PRO A 45 3.74 -9.60 0.97
C PRO A 45 2.88 -10.70 1.61
N LEU A 46 2.01 -10.32 2.55
CA LEU A 46 0.96 -11.20 3.05
C LEU A 46 -0.13 -11.41 1.99
N ASP A 47 -0.83 -12.55 2.03
CA ASP A 47 -1.79 -12.99 0.99
C ASP A 47 -2.89 -11.96 0.63
N SER A 48 -3.22 -11.05 1.55
CA SER A 48 -4.24 -10.01 1.36
C SER A 48 -3.70 -8.69 0.81
N ILE A 49 -2.41 -8.61 0.51
CA ILE A 49 -1.73 -7.41 0.02
C ILE A 49 -1.38 -7.60 -1.45
N THR A 50 -1.82 -6.65 -2.27
CA THR A 50 -1.54 -6.67 -3.71
C THR A 50 -0.19 -6.04 -3.99
N LEU A 51 0.77 -6.81 -4.52
CA LEU A 51 1.99 -6.23 -5.06
C LEU A 51 1.71 -5.45 -6.34
N ILE A 52 2.31 -4.28 -6.45
CA ILE A 52 2.24 -3.43 -7.65
C ILE A 52 3.65 -2.98 -8.05
N ASP A 53 3.87 -2.81 -9.34
CA ASP A 53 5.09 -2.23 -9.89
C ASP A 53 5.01 -0.69 -9.95
N ASP A 54 6.11 -0.04 -10.35
CA ASP A 54 6.18 1.42 -10.42
C ASP A 54 5.20 2.02 -11.45
N LEU A 55 4.90 1.30 -12.54
CA LEU A 55 3.92 1.74 -13.54
C LEU A 55 2.50 1.70 -12.99
N SER A 56 2.12 0.59 -12.36
CA SER A 56 0.82 0.43 -11.70
C SER A 56 0.64 1.41 -10.55
N TRP A 57 1.71 1.81 -9.87
CA TRP A 57 1.68 2.88 -8.87
C TRP A 57 1.34 4.24 -9.48
N VAL A 58 1.95 4.59 -10.62
CA VAL A 58 1.61 5.83 -11.35
C VAL A 58 0.13 5.82 -11.73
N ASP A 59 -0.37 4.70 -12.26
CA ASP A 59 -1.79 4.53 -12.58
C ASP A 59 -2.68 4.64 -11.34
N LEU A 60 -2.25 4.10 -10.19
CA LEU A 60 -2.99 4.18 -8.93
C LEU A 60 -3.20 5.64 -8.50
N ILE A 61 -2.15 6.47 -8.60
CA ILE A 61 -2.23 7.90 -8.28
C ILE A 61 -3.11 8.62 -9.29
N ALA A 62 -2.91 8.38 -10.60
CA ALA A 62 -3.65 9.04 -11.66
C ALA A 62 -5.16 8.77 -11.60
N ASN A 63 -5.55 7.59 -11.13
CA ASN A 63 -6.95 7.18 -10.94
C ASN A 63 -7.52 7.48 -9.54
N SER A 64 -6.84 8.31 -8.75
CA SER A 64 -7.30 8.73 -7.42
C SER A 64 -7.61 10.23 -7.43
N ASP A 65 -8.76 10.61 -6.86
CA ASP A 65 -9.16 12.03 -6.77
C ASP A 65 -8.15 12.88 -5.99
N LYS A 66 -7.47 12.24 -5.03
CA LYS A 66 -6.43 12.86 -4.21
C LYS A 66 -5.45 11.79 -3.72
N SER A 67 -4.16 12.16 -3.66
CA SER A 67 -3.12 11.39 -2.97
C SER A 67 -2.69 12.11 -1.69
N THR A 68 -2.51 11.35 -0.60
CA THR A 68 -1.91 11.85 0.65
C THR A 68 -0.70 10.99 0.99
N THR A 69 0.43 11.62 1.34
CA THR A 69 1.68 10.94 1.72
C THR A 69 1.97 11.23 3.19
N TRP A 70 2.42 10.21 3.92
CA TRP A 70 2.68 10.23 5.36
C TRP A 70 4.15 9.97 5.64
#